data_AF-C3KGQ3-F1
#
_entry.id   AF-C3KGQ3-F1
#
_cell.length_a   1.000
_cell.length_b   1.000
_cell.length_c   1.000
_cell.angle_alpha   90.00
_cell.angle_beta   90.00
_cell.angle_gamma   90.00
#
_symmetry.space_group_name_H-M   'P 1'
#
loop_
_entity.id
_entity.type
_entity.pdbx_description
1 polymer ?
#
loop_
_entity_poly.entity_id
_entity_poly.type
_entity_poly.pdbx_seq_one_letter_code
_entity_poly.pdbx_strand_id
1 'polypeptide(L)'
;FWMLHNLKEIFENKMTCDDTTEALATHMCELLEFYMLPELKEDLDNIQLETSQFDSYHSLLIQDLPKLYDLVQEFLLKSGDAGHEELRFKLLLLICELTASPTIYQLKDDSGNLLKYANDLASKLSSHWWESTDDQFLKYYEKKLHRDCWKRQLGAVHGFGRYLELRYGKKSAMSTQMLAFALSVGLNVRECYDTIYKQLGVKIFSVMLKFSDSKDIQELNVHSVIYDHALKDVYNMDSIEAIESVWNCLYFCLDHFVDLDAFTWNQCDDMLERLIQNVTMASSPKVLICLLQYIIRLGYYFTINRSDVKTALAMDICEPDKLVACRDVCLALNVSTSYRWAKAILQMLVLESSKLLQGVEVCTALLDQLLRCYLVCIMPIPLQALHPHLPEFYGKFVAVLMECLVAHEKAPPVLKLVSRFIEVFSFQLENGITETMPAQLSEFKEALSIVHHKICE
;
A
#
# COMPACT_ATOMS: atom_id res chain seq x y z
N PHE A 1 -9.05 -31.95 -21.77
CA PHE A 1 -10.21 -32.36 -22.62
C PHE A 1 -10.66 -33.82 -22.42
N TRP A 2 -9.84 -34.85 -22.67
CA TRP A 2 -10.26 -36.27 -22.50
C TRP A 2 -10.56 -36.64 -21.04
N MET A 3 -9.81 -36.10 -20.07
CA MET A 3 -10.04 -36.32 -18.63
C MET A 3 -11.34 -35.70 -18.10
N LEU A 4 -11.69 -34.47 -18.54
CA LEU A 4 -12.91 -33.77 -18.08
C LEU A 4 -14.21 -34.34 -18.69
N HIS A 5 -14.16 -34.90 -19.90
CA HIS A 5 -15.34 -35.54 -20.54
C HIS A 5 -15.77 -36.80 -19.78
N ASN A 6 -14.81 -37.62 -19.34
CA ASN A 6 -15.08 -38.81 -18.54
C ASN A 6 -15.72 -38.46 -17.19
N LEU A 7 -15.35 -37.34 -16.57
CA LEU A 7 -15.95 -36.89 -15.30
C LEU A 7 -17.42 -36.55 -15.42
N LYS A 8 -17.84 -35.87 -16.50
CA LYS A 8 -19.25 -35.56 -16.72
C LYS A 8 -20.08 -36.82 -16.96
N GLU A 9 -19.57 -37.78 -17.72
CA GLU A 9 -20.22 -39.09 -17.90
C GLU A 9 -20.28 -39.94 -16.62
N ILE A 10 -19.26 -39.89 -15.76
CA ILE A 10 -19.25 -40.57 -14.46
C ILE A 10 -20.28 -39.93 -13.52
N PHE A 11 -20.32 -38.60 -13.49
CA PHE A 11 -21.22 -37.82 -12.65
C PHE A 11 -22.70 -37.91 -13.08
N GLU A 12 -22.97 -38.03 -14.39
CA GLU A 12 -24.33 -38.19 -14.92
C GLU A 12 -24.86 -39.63 -14.79
N ASN A 13 -24.00 -40.66 -14.65
CA ASN A 13 -24.45 -42.07 -14.73
C ASN A 13 -24.49 -42.88 -13.43
N LYS A 14 -23.87 -42.50 -12.30
CA LYS A 14 -23.90 -43.36 -11.09
C LYS A 14 -23.82 -42.59 -9.78
N MET A 15 -24.93 -42.59 -9.03
CA MET A 15 -24.94 -42.25 -7.62
C MET A 15 -25.58 -43.40 -6.83
N THR A 16 -24.82 -44.50 -6.72
CA THR A 16 -25.00 -45.53 -5.68
C THR A 16 -23.63 -46.12 -5.37
N CYS A 17 -23.26 -46.15 -4.08
CA CYS A 17 -22.02 -46.66 -3.45
C CYS A 17 -20.97 -45.57 -3.09
N ASP A 18 -20.78 -45.35 -1.79
CA ASP A 18 -19.85 -44.39 -1.17
C ASP A 18 -18.41 -44.44 -1.74
N ASP A 19 -17.93 -45.62 -2.14
CA ASP A 19 -16.61 -45.82 -2.77
C ASP A 19 -16.42 -45.04 -4.08
N THR A 20 -17.51 -44.75 -4.82
CA THR A 20 -17.42 -43.97 -6.07
C THR A 20 -17.32 -42.47 -5.83
N THR A 21 -17.87 -41.98 -4.71
CA THR A 21 -17.83 -40.57 -4.31
C THR A 21 -16.43 -40.17 -3.85
N GLU A 22 -15.77 -41.05 -3.09
CA GLU A 22 -14.40 -40.83 -2.62
C GLU A 22 -13.39 -40.87 -3.78
N ALA A 23 -13.51 -41.86 -4.68
CA ALA A 23 -12.67 -41.93 -5.89
C ALA A 23 -12.82 -40.71 -6.80
N LEU A 24 -14.05 -40.18 -6.94
CA LEU A 24 -14.31 -38.96 -7.69
C LEU A 24 -13.66 -37.73 -7.03
N ALA A 25 -13.76 -37.62 -5.70
CA ALA A 25 -13.11 -36.55 -4.93
C ALA A 25 -11.58 -36.61 -5.05
N THR A 26 -10.97 -37.80 -4.96
CA THR A 26 -9.53 -38.00 -5.18
C THR A 26 -9.12 -37.56 -6.59
N HIS A 27 -9.90 -37.93 -7.62
CA HIS A 27 -9.58 -37.53 -8.99
C HIS A 27 -9.72 -36.01 -9.20
N MET A 28 -10.72 -35.37 -8.59
CA MET A 28 -10.83 -33.90 -8.60
C MET A 28 -9.64 -33.23 -7.90
N CYS A 29 -9.17 -33.80 -6.79
CA CYS A 29 -7.97 -33.35 -6.10
C CYS A 29 -6.73 -33.41 -7.00
N GLU A 30 -6.54 -34.49 -7.77
CA GLU A 30 -5.44 -34.61 -8.75
C GLU A 30 -5.54 -33.55 -9.86
N LEU A 31 -6.75 -33.28 -10.35
CA LEU A 31 -6.97 -32.24 -11.35
C LEU A 31 -6.66 -30.85 -10.81
N LEU A 32 -7.07 -30.54 -9.57
CA LEU A 32 -6.76 -29.25 -8.95
C LEU A 32 -5.25 -29.05 -8.81
N GLU A 33 -4.50 -30.08 -8.40
CA GLU A 33 -3.03 -30.03 -8.36
C GLU A 33 -2.41 -29.85 -9.75
N PHE A 34 -2.96 -30.51 -10.77
CA PHE A 34 -2.50 -30.35 -12.15
C PHE A 34 -2.66 -28.90 -12.66
N TYR A 35 -3.68 -28.18 -12.21
CA TYR A 35 -3.90 -26.79 -12.59
C TYR A 35 -3.12 -25.78 -11.73
N MET A 36 -2.50 -26.19 -10.62
CA MET A 36 -1.59 -25.32 -9.85
C MET A 36 -0.33 -24.99 -10.64
N LEU A 37 0.34 -23.89 -10.27
CA LEU A 37 1.55 -23.48 -10.96
C LEU A 37 2.67 -24.51 -10.71
N PRO A 38 3.31 -25.06 -11.77
CA PRO A 38 4.27 -26.13 -11.60
C PRO A 38 5.55 -25.66 -10.90
N GLU A 39 6.21 -26.59 -10.20
CA GLU A 39 7.52 -26.32 -9.60
C GLU A 39 8.58 -26.08 -10.67
N LEU A 40 9.49 -25.15 -10.40
CA LEU A 40 10.65 -24.95 -11.27
C LEU A 40 11.63 -26.12 -11.17
N LYS A 41 12.24 -26.46 -12.30
CA LYS A 41 13.30 -27.48 -12.36
C LYS A 41 14.61 -26.99 -11.74
N GLU A 42 14.89 -25.70 -11.83
CA GLU A 42 16.05 -25.05 -11.22
C GLU A 42 15.58 -23.86 -10.38
N ASP A 43 16.40 -23.47 -9.40
CA ASP A 43 16.08 -22.35 -8.50
C ASP A 43 16.07 -21.01 -9.24
N LEU A 44 15.27 -20.06 -8.74
CA LEU A 44 15.18 -18.68 -9.27
C LEU A 44 16.52 -17.95 -9.40
N ASP A 45 17.53 -18.34 -8.62
CA ASP A 45 18.87 -17.74 -8.72
C ASP A 45 19.57 -18.07 -10.05
N ASN A 46 19.12 -19.12 -10.75
CA ASN A 46 19.75 -19.63 -11.98
C ASN A 46 18.94 -19.35 -13.25
N ILE A 47 17.68 -18.90 -13.13
CA ILE A 47 16.77 -18.74 -14.27
C ILE A 47 16.18 -17.32 -14.26
N GLN A 48 16.17 -16.68 -15.43
CA GLN A 48 15.40 -15.47 -15.65
C GLN A 48 14.00 -15.84 -16.18
N LEU A 49 12.96 -15.48 -15.42
CA LEU A 49 11.58 -15.75 -15.78
C LEU A 49 11.00 -14.64 -16.66
N GLU A 50 10.20 -15.02 -17.65
CA GLU A 50 9.48 -14.10 -18.54
C GLU A 50 8.00 -14.48 -18.62
N THR A 51 7.11 -13.49 -18.81
CA THR A 51 5.67 -13.73 -18.91
C THR A 51 5.30 -14.72 -20.02
N SER A 52 5.99 -14.65 -21.16
CA SER A 52 5.75 -15.52 -22.33
C SER A 52 5.91 -17.01 -22.04
N GLN A 53 6.70 -17.37 -21.02
CA GLN A 53 6.91 -18.76 -20.62
C GLN A 53 5.64 -19.39 -20.02
N PHE A 54 4.65 -18.58 -19.62
CA PHE A 54 3.42 -19.03 -18.98
C PHE A 54 2.21 -19.04 -19.94
N ASP A 55 2.34 -18.60 -21.20
CA ASP A 55 1.22 -18.48 -22.15
C ASP A 55 0.49 -19.82 -22.41
N SER A 56 1.24 -20.92 -22.49
CA SER A 56 0.67 -22.25 -22.69
C SER A 56 -0.13 -22.73 -21.47
N TYR A 57 0.37 -22.42 -20.28
CA TYR A 57 -0.31 -22.70 -19.02
C TYR A 57 -1.60 -21.86 -18.90
N HIS A 58 -1.52 -20.56 -19.18
CA HIS A 58 -2.67 -19.66 -19.17
C HIS A 58 -3.77 -20.09 -20.14
N SER A 59 -3.40 -20.49 -21.36
CA SER A 59 -4.35 -20.98 -22.38
C SER A 59 -5.12 -22.21 -21.89
N LEU A 60 -4.43 -23.14 -21.21
CA LEU A 60 -5.03 -24.33 -20.64
C LEU A 60 -5.99 -23.99 -19.49
N LEU A 61 -5.60 -23.08 -18.60
CA LEU A 61 -6.48 -22.62 -17.51
C LEU A 61 -7.75 -21.96 -18.02
N ILE A 62 -7.66 -21.06 -19.00
CA ILE A 62 -8.82 -20.36 -19.57
C ILE A 62 -9.84 -21.35 -20.15
N GLN A 63 -9.36 -22.41 -20.78
CA GLN A 63 -10.23 -23.41 -21.42
C GLN A 63 -10.91 -24.35 -20.42
N ASP A 64 -10.22 -24.74 -19.35
CA ASP A 64 -10.62 -25.88 -18.53
C ASP A 64 -11.06 -25.52 -17.09
N LEU A 65 -10.57 -24.43 -16.49
CA LEU A 65 -10.98 -24.02 -15.14
C LEU A 65 -12.48 -23.78 -14.99
N PRO A 66 -13.21 -23.13 -15.94
CA PRO A 66 -14.64 -22.93 -15.78
C PRO A 66 -15.41 -24.25 -15.60
N LYS A 67 -15.02 -25.28 -16.36
CA LYS A 67 -15.64 -26.62 -16.30
C LYS A 67 -15.33 -27.30 -14.97
N LEU A 68 -14.09 -27.17 -14.49
CA LEU A 68 -13.68 -27.71 -13.20
C LEU A 68 -14.45 -27.05 -12.06
N TYR A 69 -14.62 -25.73 -12.11
CA TYR A 69 -15.36 -25.00 -11.09
C TYR A 69 -16.83 -25.40 -11.04
N ASP A 70 -17.51 -25.49 -12.19
CA ASP A 70 -18.90 -25.96 -12.25
C ASP A 70 -19.02 -27.37 -11.65
N LEU A 71 -18.12 -28.28 -12.03
CA LEU A 71 -18.10 -29.65 -11.55
C LEU A 71 -17.86 -29.74 -10.03
N VAL A 72 -16.87 -29.02 -9.51
CA VAL A 72 -16.53 -29.05 -8.08
C VAL A 72 -17.62 -28.37 -7.26
N GLN A 73 -18.23 -27.27 -7.74
CA GLN A 73 -19.36 -26.65 -7.05
C GLN A 73 -20.58 -27.57 -6.99
N GLU A 74 -20.92 -28.21 -8.11
CA GLU A 74 -22.06 -29.13 -8.15
C GLU A 74 -21.83 -30.33 -7.22
N PHE A 75 -20.60 -30.85 -7.17
CA PHE A 75 -20.21 -31.91 -6.25
C PHE A 75 -20.30 -31.50 -4.77
N LEU A 76 -19.79 -30.32 -4.41
CA LEU A 76 -19.86 -29.78 -3.04
C LEU A 76 -21.30 -29.49 -2.59
N LEU A 77 -22.16 -29.03 -3.51
CA LEU A 77 -23.59 -28.83 -3.23
C LEU A 77 -24.33 -30.15 -2.96
N LYS A 78 -24.03 -31.20 -3.73
CA LYS A 78 -24.70 -32.51 -3.62
C LYS A 78 -24.24 -33.32 -2.40
N SER A 79 -22.99 -33.15 -1.97
CA SER A 79 -22.39 -33.91 -0.86
C SER A 79 -22.76 -33.40 0.55
N GLY A 80 -23.47 -32.28 0.67
CA GLY A 80 -24.07 -31.85 1.94
C GLY A 80 -23.03 -31.51 3.02
N ASP A 81 -22.11 -30.62 2.69
CA ASP A 81 -21.04 -30.04 3.52
C ASP A 81 -20.08 -30.98 4.31
N ALA A 82 -20.35 -32.27 4.45
CA ALA A 82 -19.54 -33.21 5.23
C ALA A 82 -18.56 -34.02 4.36
N GLY A 83 -17.32 -34.17 4.81
CA GLY A 83 -16.41 -35.25 4.35
C GLY A 83 -15.39 -34.94 3.24
N HIS A 84 -15.39 -33.74 2.63
CA HIS A 84 -14.48 -33.41 1.51
C HIS A 84 -13.48 -32.27 1.84
N GLU A 85 -12.85 -32.33 3.00
CA GLU A 85 -11.90 -31.31 3.46
C GLU A 85 -10.70 -31.14 2.51
N GLU A 86 -10.10 -32.23 2.04
CA GLU A 86 -8.94 -32.17 1.14
C GLU A 86 -9.26 -31.48 -0.20
N LEU A 87 -10.44 -31.77 -0.76
CA LEU A 87 -10.89 -31.16 -2.01
C LEU A 87 -11.05 -29.65 -1.87
N ARG A 88 -11.68 -29.21 -0.77
CA ARG A 88 -11.84 -27.77 -0.46
C ARG A 88 -10.49 -27.10 -0.23
N PHE A 89 -9.60 -27.77 0.48
CA PHE A 89 -8.24 -27.31 0.75
C PHE A 89 -7.47 -27.07 -0.56
N LYS A 90 -7.44 -28.05 -1.47
CA LYS A 90 -6.76 -27.92 -2.77
C LYS A 90 -7.42 -26.87 -3.67
N LEU A 91 -8.74 -26.76 -3.63
CA LEU A 91 -9.46 -25.75 -4.37
C LEU A 91 -9.12 -24.34 -3.87
N LEU A 92 -9.07 -24.14 -2.55
CA LEU A 92 -8.66 -22.87 -1.95
C LEU A 92 -7.20 -22.53 -2.28
N LEU A 93 -6.28 -23.50 -2.25
CA LEU A 93 -4.89 -23.29 -2.68
C LEU A 93 -4.83 -22.77 -4.12
N LEU A 94 -5.49 -23.47 -5.06
CA LEU A 94 -5.52 -23.07 -6.47
C LEU A 94 -6.10 -21.66 -6.63
N ILE A 95 -7.20 -21.34 -5.94
CA ILE A 95 -7.79 -20.01 -5.98
C ILE A 95 -6.84 -18.96 -5.41
N CYS A 96 -6.10 -19.26 -4.33
CA CYS A 96 -5.10 -18.35 -3.77
C CYS A 96 -3.99 -18.06 -4.79
N GLU A 97 -3.49 -19.08 -5.50
CA GLU A 97 -2.48 -18.89 -6.55
C GLU A 97 -2.99 -18.03 -7.71
N LEU A 98 -4.23 -18.28 -8.16
CA LEU A 98 -4.84 -17.58 -9.29
C LEU A 98 -5.23 -16.13 -8.96
N THR A 99 -5.72 -15.88 -7.74
CA THR A 99 -6.25 -14.57 -7.32
C THR A 99 -5.25 -13.71 -6.54
N ALA A 100 -4.01 -14.18 -6.38
CA ALA A 100 -2.95 -13.39 -5.79
C ALA A 100 -2.55 -12.19 -6.68
N SER A 101 -1.71 -11.33 -6.11
CA SER A 101 -1.33 -10.02 -6.67
C SER A 101 -0.81 -10.09 -8.10
N PRO A 102 -0.78 -8.99 -8.85
CA PRO A 102 -0.18 -9.00 -10.18
C PRO A 102 1.30 -9.39 -10.13
N THR A 103 1.64 -10.49 -10.80
CA THR A 103 3.00 -11.01 -10.98
C THR A 103 3.15 -11.51 -12.41
N ILE A 104 4.37 -11.85 -12.83
CA ILE A 104 4.65 -12.30 -14.21
C ILE A 104 3.93 -13.60 -14.60
N TYR A 105 3.48 -14.38 -13.63
CA TYR A 105 2.77 -15.65 -13.85
C TYR A 105 1.26 -15.56 -13.56
N GLN A 106 0.74 -14.37 -13.19
CA GLN A 106 -0.71 -14.15 -13.03
C GLN A 106 -1.44 -14.45 -14.33
N LEU A 107 -2.57 -15.16 -14.23
CA LEU A 107 -3.42 -15.47 -15.36
C LEU A 107 -3.95 -14.18 -16.02
N LYS A 108 -3.62 -13.95 -17.29
CA LYS A 108 -4.18 -12.87 -18.10
C LYS A 108 -5.38 -13.38 -18.87
N ASP A 109 -6.57 -13.04 -18.38
CA ASP A 109 -7.86 -13.35 -18.97
C ASP A 109 -8.42 -12.05 -19.58
N ASP A 110 -8.55 -11.99 -20.91
CA ASP A 110 -9.04 -10.80 -21.65
C ASP A 110 -10.45 -10.35 -21.22
N SER A 111 -11.24 -11.26 -20.65
CA SER A 111 -12.61 -11.01 -20.18
C SER A 111 -12.70 -10.63 -18.69
N GLY A 112 -11.65 -10.91 -17.90
CA GLY A 112 -11.59 -10.74 -16.44
C GLY A 112 -12.58 -11.60 -15.62
N ASN A 113 -13.43 -12.39 -16.27
CA ASN A 113 -14.52 -13.11 -15.62
C ASN A 113 -14.04 -14.28 -14.77
N LEU A 114 -12.94 -14.92 -15.15
CA LEU A 114 -12.45 -16.12 -14.49
C LEU A 114 -11.85 -15.80 -13.12
N LEU A 115 -11.04 -14.75 -13.06
CA LEU A 115 -10.49 -14.24 -11.80
C LEU A 115 -11.59 -13.69 -10.89
N LYS A 116 -12.61 -13.05 -11.45
CA LYS A 116 -13.77 -12.57 -10.68
C LYS A 116 -14.53 -13.73 -10.07
N TYR A 117 -14.84 -14.76 -10.86
CA TYR A 117 -15.50 -15.96 -10.37
C TYR A 117 -14.67 -16.68 -9.29
N ALA A 118 -13.36 -16.81 -9.48
CA ALA A 118 -12.46 -17.40 -8.49
C ALA A 118 -12.49 -16.61 -7.16
N ASN A 119 -12.51 -15.27 -7.21
CA ASN A 119 -12.65 -14.43 -6.02
C ASN A 119 -14.01 -14.60 -5.32
N ASP A 120 -15.10 -14.70 -6.08
CA ASP A 120 -16.43 -14.97 -5.53
C ASP A 120 -16.49 -16.34 -4.85
N LEU A 121 -15.84 -17.34 -5.44
CA LEU A 121 -15.74 -18.69 -4.89
C LEU A 121 -14.87 -18.72 -3.62
N ALA A 122 -13.72 -18.05 -3.60
CA ALA A 122 -12.90 -17.89 -2.40
C ALA A 122 -13.69 -17.24 -1.25
N SER A 123 -14.50 -16.22 -1.57
CA SER A 123 -15.31 -15.53 -0.57
C SER A 123 -16.39 -16.44 0.04
N LYS A 124 -16.99 -17.32 -0.78
CA LYS A 124 -17.94 -18.35 -0.32
C LYS A 124 -17.25 -19.41 0.53
N LEU A 125 -16.15 -19.99 0.05
CA LEU A 125 -15.45 -21.07 0.75
C LEU A 125 -14.81 -20.60 2.07
N SER A 126 -14.25 -19.39 2.09
CA SER A 126 -13.66 -18.79 3.31
C SER A 126 -14.68 -18.43 4.39
N SER A 127 -15.99 -18.46 4.10
CA SER A 127 -17.01 -18.20 5.12
C SER A 127 -17.17 -19.34 6.13
N HIS A 128 -16.73 -20.55 5.77
CA HIS A 128 -16.80 -21.76 6.60
C HIS A 128 -15.37 -22.31 6.81
N TRP A 129 -14.45 -21.45 7.27
CA TRP A 129 -13.07 -21.87 7.52
C TRP A 129 -13.00 -22.74 8.79
N TRP A 130 -12.52 -23.98 8.68
CA TRP A 130 -12.42 -24.92 9.80
C TRP A 130 -11.03 -24.89 10.42
N GLU A 131 -10.91 -25.11 11.74
CA GLU A 131 -9.61 -25.18 12.42
C GLU A 131 -8.70 -26.29 11.85
N SER A 132 -9.26 -27.44 11.47
CA SER A 132 -8.52 -28.53 10.81
C SER A 132 -7.87 -28.12 9.50
N THR A 133 -8.43 -27.11 8.83
CA THR A 133 -7.92 -26.60 7.55
C THR A 133 -6.66 -25.75 7.75
N ASP A 134 -6.54 -25.04 8.87
CA ASP A 134 -5.35 -24.21 9.18
C ASP A 134 -4.09 -25.07 9.33
N ASP A 135 -4.21 -26.23 10.00
CA ASP A 135 -3.11 -27.18 10.13
C ASP A 135 -2.68 -27.75 8.78
N GLN A 136 -3.63 -27.97 7.86
CA GLN A 136 -3.33 -28.45 6.51
C GLN A 136 -2.60 -27.38 5.69
N PHE A 137 -3.05 -26.12 5.74
CA PHE A 137 -2.36 -25.00 5.09
C PHE A 137 -0.97 -24.77 5.66
N LEU A 138 -0.83 -24.78 6.98
CA LEU A 138 0.46 -24.60 7.62
C LEU A 138 1.43 -25.70 7.21
N LYS A 139 1.03 -26.98 7.26
CA LYS A 139 1.87 -28.10 6.81
C LYS A 139 2.26 -27.99 5.33
N TYR A 140 1.33 -27.59 4.47
CA TYR A 140 1.60 -27.40 3.04
C TYR A 140 2.63 -26.30 2.81
N TYR A 141 2.41 -25.11 3.39
CA TYR A 141 3.31 -23.98 3.20
C TYR A 141 4.64 -24.19 3.91
N GLU A 142 4.69 -24.80 5.09
CA GLU A 142 5.96 -25.20 5.73
C GLU A 142 6.77 -26.12 4.82
N LYS A 143 6.13 -27.13 4.21
CA LYS A 143 6.82 -28.03 3.27
C LYS A 143 7.36 -27.29 2.03
N LYS A 144 6.62 -26.30 1.52
CA LYS A 144 6.89 -25.64 0.24
C LYS A 144 7.78 -24.40 0.37
N LEU A 145 7.66 -23.65 1.45
CA LEU A 145 8.28 -22.33 1.64
C LEU A 145 9.41 -22.31 2.65
N HIS A 146 9.74 -23.46 3.27
CA HIS A 146 10.83 -23.53 4.22
C HIS A 146 12.21 -23.49 3.55
N ARG A 147 13.09 -22.62 4.05
CA ARG A 147 14.48 -22.44 3.58
C ARG A 147 14.53 -22.23 2.07
N ASP A 148 15.53 -22.77 1.37
CA ASP A 148 15.70 -22.55 -0.07
C ASP A 148 14.64 -23.23 -0.96
N CYS A 149 13.75 -24.07 -0.39
CA CYS A 149 12.72 -24.75 -1.19
C CYS A 149 11.75 -23.78 -1.87
N TRP A 150 11.52 -22.60 -1.28
CA TRP A 150 10.58 -21.62 -1.82
C TRP A 150 10.98 -21.14 -3.24
N LYS A 151 12.28 -21.17 -3.56
CA LYS A 151 12.81 -20.70 -4.86
C LYS A 151 12.34 -21.51 -6.05
N ARG A 152 11.77 -22.71 -5.84
CA ARG A 152 11.14 -23.51 -6.91
C ARG A 152 9.62 -23.43 -6.91
N GLN A 153 9.02 -22.89 -5.86
CA GLN A 153 7.60 -23.04 -5.54
C GLN A 153 6.85 -21.74 -5.81
N LEU A 154 6.87 -21.28 -7.07
CA LEU A 154 6.30 -19.99 -7.48
C LEU A 154 4.83 -19.84 -7.07
N GLY A 155 4.02 -20.90 -7.30
CA GLY A 155 2.60 -20.92 -6.95
C GLY A 155 2.38 -20.74 -5.46
N ALA A 156 3.08 -21.53 -4.64
CA ALA A 156 2.98 -21.45 -3.19
C ALA A 156 3.42 -20.07 -2.66
N VAL A 157 4.52 -19.51 -3.16
CA VAL A 157 5.04 -18.19 -2.77
C VAL A 157 3.99 -17.12 -3.05
N HIS A 158 3.44 -17.14 -4.26
CA HIS A 158 2.41 -16.20 -4.70
C HIS A 158 1.10 -16.31 -3.92
N GLY A 159 0.60 -17.54 -3.80
CA GLY A 159 -0.67 -17.83 -3.16
C GLY A 159 -0.63 -17.58 -1.66
N PHE A 160 0.53 -17.66 -1.00
CA PHE A 160 0.64 -17.49 0.44
C PHE A 160 0.14 -16.13 0.94
N GLY A 161 0.53 -15.04 0.28
CA GLY A 161 0.04 -13.70 0.63
C GLY A 161 -1.48 -13.60 0.53
N ARG A 162 -2.08 -14.20 -0.51
CA ARG A 162 -3.52 -14.22 -0.72
C ARG A 162 -4.25 -15.11 0.29
N TYR A 163 -3.66 -16.25 0.63
CA TYR A 163 -4.13 -17.12 1.71
C TYR A 163 -4.22 -16.34 3.04
N LEU A 164 -3.16 -15.61 3.41
CA LEU A 164 -3.16 -14.83 4.64
C LEU A 164 -4.26 -13.75 4.63
N GLU A 165 -4.46 -13.05 3.50
CA GLU A 165 -5.55 -12.08 3.35
C GLU A 165 -6.94 -12.71 3.52
N LEU A 166 -7.19 -13.85 2.86
CA LEU A 166 -8.48 -14.54 2.91
C LEU A 166 -8.78 -15.11 4.30
N ARG A 167 -7.76 -15.68 4.95
CA ARG A 167 -7.89 -16.30 6.27
C ARG A 167 -8.07 -15.28 7.39
N TYR A 168 -7.24 -14.23 7.40
CA TYR A 168 -7.12 -13.30 8.53
C TYR A 168 -7.84 -11.95 8.31
N GLY A 169 -8.23 -11.63 7.07
CA GLY A 169 -8.88 -10.37 6.71
C GLY A 169 -10.21 -10.10 7.41
N LYS A 170 -10.86 -11.11 7.99
CA LYS A 170 -12.10 -11.00 8.79
C LYS A 170 -11.85 -10.88 10.30
N LYS A 171 -10.65 -10.45 10.72
CA LYS A 171 -10.24 -10.21 12.13
C LYS A 171 -10.14 -11.47 13.01
N SER A 172 -9.88 -12.63 12.44
CA SER A 172 -9.36 -13.75 13.23
C SER A 172 -7.89 -13.47 13.56
N ALA A 173 -7.48 -13.60 14.81
CA ALA A 173 -6.08 -13.43 15.19
C ALA A 173 -5.21 -14.55 14.59
N MET A 174 -4.05 -14.17 14.06
CA MET A 174 -3.02 -15.10 13.62
C MET A 174 -2.38 -15.78 14.84
N SER A 175 -2.19 -17.10 14.81
CA SER A 175 -1.46 -17.78 15.88
C SER A 175 0.01 -17.36 15.89
N THR A 176 0.65 -17.43 17.06
CA THR A 176 2.09 -17.11 17.21
C THR A 176 2.97 -17.93 16.26
N GLN A 177 2.63 -19.20 16.03
CA GLN A 177 3.34 -20.07 15.08
C GLN A 177 3.20 -19.58 13.64
N MET A 178 1.99 -19.25 13.21
CA MET A 178 1.77 -18.71 11.86
C MET A 178 2.45 -17.35 11.70
N LEU A 179 2.44 -16.51 12.74
CA LEU A 179 3.11 -15.20 12.73
C LEU A 179 4.62 -15.34 12.54
N ALA A 180 5.27 -16.23 13.30
CA ALA A 180 6.69 -16.51 13.16
C ALA A 180 7.02 -17.12 11.78
N PHE A 181 6.18 -18.02 11.28
CA PHE A 181 6.33 -18.62 9.97
C PHE A 181 6.18 -17.58 8.85
N ALA A 182 5.14 -16.76 8.89
CA ALA A 182 4.90 -15.70 7.91
C ALA A 182 6.03 -14.66 7.90
N LEU A 183 6.58 -14.31 9.08
CA LEU A 183 7.77 -13.45 9.18
C LEU A 183 8.96 -14.09 8.47
N SER A 184 9.24 -15.37 8.73
CA SER A 184 10.34 -16.09 8.07
C SER A 184 10.17 -16.15 6.56
N VAL A 185 8.95 -16.42 6.06
CA VAL A 185 8.67 -16.46 4.62
C VAL A 185 8.88 -15.08 4.01
N GLY A 186 8.32 -14.03 4.62
CA GLY A 186 8.47 -12.66 4.13
C GLY A 186 9.92 -12.19 4.12
N LEU A 187 10.74 -12.59 5.10
CA LEU A 187 12.18 -12.31 5.10
C LEU A 187 12.89 -13.04 3.97
N ASN A 188 12.70 -14.36 3.84
CA ASN A 188 13.39 -15.19 2.86
C ASN A 188 13.07 -14.79 1.42
N VAL A 189 11.79 -14.56 1.11
CA VAL A 189 11.36 -14.20 -0.24
C VAL A 189 11.95 -12.85 -0.68
N ARG A 190 12.18 -11.94 0.27
CA ARG A 190 12.80 -10.62 0.00
C ARG A 190 14.30 -10.67 -0.24
N GLU A 191 14.97 -11.78 0.08
CA GLU A 191 16.37 -11.98 -0.28
C GLU A 191 16.54 -12.14 -1.80
N CYS A 192 15.46 -12.41 -2.53
CA CYS A 192 15.48 -12.42 -3.99
C CYS A 192 15.87 -11.03 -4.54
N TYR A 193 16.71 -11.03 -5.58
CA TYR A 193 17.09 -9.79 -6.25
C TYR A 193 15.94 -9.15 -7.03
N ASP A 194 15.01 -9.96 -7.54
CA ASP A 194 13.87 -9.53 -8.34
C ASP A 194 12.86 -8.72 -7.49
N THR A 195 12.47 -7.55 -8.01
CA THR A 195 11.61 -6.58 -7.34
C THR A 195 10.21 -7.14 -7.04
N ILE A 196 9.71 -8.08 -7.86
CA ILE A 196 8.40 -8.70 -7.67
C ILE A 196 8.34 -9.46 -6.33
N TYR A 197 9.40 -10.19 -5.98
CA TYR A 197 9.46 -10.94 -4.73
C TYR A 197 9.65 -10.02 -3.52
N LYS A 198 10.38 -8.91 -3.70
CA LYS A 198 10.47 -7.88 -2.65
C LYS A 198 9.09 -7.30 -2.33
N GLN A 199 8.32 -6.94 -3.36
CA GLN A 199 6.94 -6.47 -3.19
C GLN A 199 6.05 -7.53 -2.54
N LEU A 200 6.18 -8.80 -2.91
CA LEU A 200 5.42 -9.88 -2.31
C LEU A 200 5.72 -10.04 -0.82
N GLY A 201 6.98 -9.97 -0.42
CA GLY A 201 7.35 -10.00 1.00
C GLY A 201 6.82 -8.80 1.79
N VAL A 202 6.88 -7.59 1.21
CA VAL A 202 6.26 -6.38 1.79
C VAL A 202 4.74 -6.55 1.95
N LYS A 203 4.09 -7.26 1.01
CA LYS A 203 2.67 -7.54 1.08
C LYS A 203 2.34 -8.53 2.21
N ILE A 204 3.13 -9.60 2.37
CA ILE A 204 3.02 -10.53 3.51
C ILE A 204 3.15 -9.76 4.83
N PHE A 205 4.17 -8.90 4.95
CA PHE A 205 4.39 -8.05 6.12
C PHE A 205 3.20 -7.12 6.40
N SER A 206 2.65 -6.48 5.37
CA SER A 206 1.48 -5.62 5.51
C SER A 206 0.25 -6.38 6.03
N VAL A 207 0.04 -7.62 5.60
CA VAL A 207 -1.06 -8.47 6.07
C VAL A 207 -0.84 -8.86 7.53
N MET A 208 0.39 -9.24 7.91
CA MET A 208 0.74 -9.55 9.30
C MET A 208 0.45 -8.37 10.23
N LEU A 209 0.92 -7.17 9.88
CA LEU A 209 0.73 -5.96 10.69
C LEU A 209 -0.76 -5.58 10.83
N LYS A 210 -1.53 -5.70 9.75
CA LYS A 210 -2.96 -5.33 9.76
C LYS A 210 -3.86 -6.27 10.56
N PHE A 211 -3.57 -7.57 10.55
CA PHE A 211 -4.55 -8.60 10.93
C PHE A 211 -4.12 -9.50 12.09
N SER A 212 -2.93 -9.30 12.66
CA SER A 212 -2.49 -10.04 13.86
C SER A 212 -2.79 -9.26 15.14
N ASP A 213 -2.75 -9.94 16.29
CA ASP A 213 -2.86 -9.27 17.58
C ASP A 213 -1.65 -8.33 17.77
N SER A 214 -1.92 -7.07 18.12
CA SER A 214 -0.86 -6.09 18.36
C SER A 214 0.07 -6.53 19.49
N LYS A 215 -0.45 -7.25 20.49
CA LYS A 215 0.35 -7.76 21.60
C LYS A 215 1.40 -8.76 21.11
N ASP A 216 1.02 -9.69 20.25
CA ASP A 216 1.94 -10.69 19.69
C ASP A 216 3.00 -10.04 18.78
N ILE A 217 2.60 -9.06 17.98
CA ILE A 217 3.53 -8.27 17.13
C ILE A 217 4.56 -7.51 17.98
N GLN A 218 4.14 -7.00 19.14
CA GLN A 218 4.98 -6.25 20.08
C GLN A 218 5.92 -7.18 20.85
N GLU A 219 5.39 -8.24 21.46
CA GLU A 219 6.18 -9.18 22.29
C GLU A 219 7.27 -9.89 21.46
N LEU A 220 6.99 -10.22 20.20
CA LEU A 220 7.97 -10.82 19.28
C LEU A 220 8.83 -9.80 18.53
N ASN A 221 8.62 -8.50 18.74
CA ASN A 221 9.30 -7.41 18.04
C ASN A 221 9.22 -7.50 16.50
N VAL A 222 8.11 -8.02 15.97
CA VAL A 222 7.90 -8.29 14.54
C VAL A 222 7.93 -7.00 13.73
N HIS A 223 7.29 -5.95 14.24
CA HIS A 223 7.18 -4.64 13.59
C HIS A 223 8.55 -3.97 13.35
N SER A 224 9.49 -4.05 14.31
CA SER A 224 10.85 -3.51 14.15
C SER A 224 11.67 -4.30 13.13
N VAL A 225 11.56 -5.64 13.13
CA VAL A 225 12.23 -6.47 12.12
C VAL A 225 11.70 -6.15 10.72
N ILE A 226 10.38 -6.03 10.57
CA ILE A 226 9.76 -5.63 9.31
C ILE A 226 10.23 -4.24 8.89
N TYR A 227 10.31 -3.28 9.81
CA TYR A 227 10.76 -1.93 9.56
C TYR A 227 12.18 -1.91 8.96
N ASP A 228 13.15 -2.54 9.62
CA ASP A 228 14.55 -2.55 9.20
C ASP A 228 14.74 -3.14 7.81
N HIS A 229 13.91 -4.13 7.46
CA HIS A 229 13.93 -4.72 6.13
C HIS A 229 13.19 -3.83 5.13
N ALA A 230 11.95 -3.41 5.40
CA ALA A 230 11.14 -2.60 4.48
C ALA A 230 11.80 -1.26 4.12
N LEU A 231 12.51 -0.63 5.06
CA LEU A 231 13.19 0.64 4.82
C LEU A 231 14.32 0.52 3.77
N LYS A 232 14.97 -0.65 3.66
CA LYS A 232 16.02 -0.88 2.64
C LYS A 232 15.46 -0.85 1.21
N ASP A 233 14.18 -1.20 1.03
CA ASP A 233 13.55 -1.22 -0.30
C ASP A 233 13.21 0.19 -0.79
N VAL A 234 13.13 1.17 0.11
CA VAL A 234 12.86 2.59 -0.20
C VAL A 234 13.92 3.20 -1.14
N TYR A 235 15.08 2.57 -1.27
CA TYR A 235 16.14 3.00 -2.21
C TYR A 235 15.85 2.59 -3.66
N ASN A 236 15.08 1.51 -3.86
CA ASN A 236 14.96 0.83 -5.15
C ASN A 236 13.48 0.57 -5.49
N MET A 237 12.69 1.64 -5.58
CA MET A 237 11.27 1.57 -5.99
C MET A 237 11.12 2.08 -7.42
N ASP A 238 10.58 1.24 -8.29
CA ASP A 238 10.49 1.45 -9.74
C ASP A 238 9.10 1.91 -10.20
N SER A 239 8.08 1.78 -9.36
CA SER A 239 6.66 1.99 -9.68
C SER A 239 5.90 2.65 -8.54
N ILE A 240 4.75 3.28 -8.83
CA ILE A 240 3.91 3.92 -7.80
C ILE A 240 3.32 2.87 -6.87
N GLU A 241 2.95 1.71 -7.41
CA GLU A 241 2.42 0.58 -6.66
C GLU A 241 3.44 0.03 -5.66
N ALA A 242 4.73 -0.02 -6.05
CA ALA A 242 5.82 -0.37 -5.14
C ALA A 242 5.97 0.66 -4.02
N ILE A 243 5.95 1.96 -4.36
CA ILE A 243 6.02 3.07 -3.41
C ILE A 243 4.89 2.94 -2.39
N GLU A 244 3.66 2.81 -2.85
CA GLU A 244 2.50 2.69 -1.97
C GLU A 244 2.59 1.46 -1.07
N SER A 245 3.00 0.31 -1.62
CA SER A 245 3.11 -0.94 -0.86
C SER A 245 4.14 -0.83 0.26
N VAL A 246 5.35 -0.35 -0.05
CA VAL A 246 6.45 -0.21 0.92
C VAL A 246 6.11 0.82 1.99
N TRP A 247 5.65 2.01 1.61
CA TRP A 247 5.35 3.06 2.57
C TRP A 247 4.12 2.78 3.42
N ASN A 248 3.09 2.11 2.88
CA ASN A 248 1.99 1.64 3.71
C ASN A 248 2.48 0.60 4.73
N CYS A 249 3.35 -0.33 4.33
CA CYS A 249 3.93 -1.32 5.24
C CYS A 249 4.71 -0.64 6.39
N LEU A 250 5.59 0.30 6.07
CA LEU A 250 6.34 1.06 7.07
C LEU A 250 5.42 1.85 8.01
N TYR A 251 4.36 2.44 7.46
CA TYR A 251 3.37 3.15 8.26
C TYR A 251 2.59 2.23 9.20
N PHE A 252 2.27 1.00 8.79
CA PHE A 252 1.66 0.01 9.70
C PHE A 252 2.61 -0.42 10.81
N CYS A 253 3.93 -0.46 10.58
CA CYS A 253 4.88 -0.71 11.67
C CYS A 253 4.72 0.31 12.79
N LEU A 254 4.44 1.57 12.44
CA LEU A 254 4.29 2.63 13.42
C LEU A 254 3.12 2.38 14.39
N ASP A 255 2.03 1.75 13.90
CA ASP A 255 0.81 1.51 14.69
C ASP A 255 1.04 0.49 15.83
N HIS A 256 2.19 -0.20 15.84
CA HIS A 256 2.53 -1.19 16.85
C HIS A 256 3.58 -0.72 17.88
N PHE A 257 4.14 0.48 17.77
CA PHE A 257 4.97 1.02 18.85
C PHE A 257 4.10 1.46 20.03
N VAL A 258 4.39 0.93 21.22
CA VAL A 258 3.61 1.19 22.44
C VAL A 258 3.93 2.56 23.02
N ASP A 259 5.22 2.91 23.02
CA ASP A 259 5.73 4.16 23.56
C ASP A 259 6.54 4.89 22.49
N LEU A 260 6.39 6.21 22.45
CA LEU A 260 7.27 7.12 21.71
C LEU A 260 8.59 7.28 22.47
N ASP A 261 9.35 6.20 22.60
CA ASP A 261 10.68 6.24 23.17
C ASP A 261 11.70 6.81 22.15
N ALA A 262 12.93 7.03 22.60
CA ALA A 262 13.97 7.57 21.73
C ALA A 262 14.25 6.68 20.50
N PHE A 263 13.99 5.38 20.60
CA PHE A 263 14.20 4.43 19.51
C PHE A 263 13.12 4.57 18.43
N THR A 264 11.84 4.59 18.81
CA THR A 264 10.73 4.83 17.87
C THR A 264 10.85 6.18 17.18
N TRP A 265 11.28 7.22 17.91
CA TRP A 265 11.55 8.53 17.32
C TRP A 265 12.63 8.50 16.25
N ASN A 266 13.73 7.78 16.47
CA ASN A 266 14.79 7.63 15.47
C ASN A 266 14.28 6.96 14.19
N GLN A 267 13.39 5.96 14.29
CA GLN A 267 12.82 5.33 13.11
C GLN A 267 11.91 6.29 12.32
N CYS A 268 11.14 7.14 13.01
CA CYS A 268 10.38 8.18 12.33
C CYS A 268 11.26 9.25 11.70
N ASP A 269 12.37 9.61 12.34
CA ASP A 269 13.40 10.47 11.74
C ASP A 269 13.94 9.87 10.46
N ASP A 270 14.36 8.59 10.49
CA ASP A 270 14.88 7.88 9.34
C ASP A 270 13.85 7.82 8.20
N MET A 271 12.59 7.50 8.51
CA MET A 271 11.50 7.51 7.53
C MET A 271 11.32 8.88 6.88
N LEU A 272 11.26 9.95 7.69
CA LEU A 272 10.98 11.27 7.15
C LEU A 272 12.18 11.84 6.38
N GLU A 273 13.40 11.64 6.85
CA GLU A 273 14.61 11.98 6.12
C GLU A 273 14.64 11.28 4.76
N ARG A 274 14.33 9.97 4.76
CA ARG A 274 14.29 9.18 3.53
C ARG A 274 13.16 9.59 2.58
N LEU A 275 11.99 9.94 3.11
CA LEU A 275 10.88 10.49 2.31
C LEU A 275 11.27 11.81 1.66
N ILE A 276 11.82 12.76 2.42
CA ILE A 276 12.22 14.07 1.90
C ILE A 276 13.26 13.89 0.78
N GLN A 277 14.26 13.02 0.99
CA GLN A 277 15.24 12.69 -0.05
C GLN A 277 14.58 12.10 -1.31
N ASN A 278 13.65 11.15 -1.15
CA ASN A 278 12.95 10.54 -2.28
C ASN A 278 12.04 11.52 -3.02
N VAL A 279 11.42 12.46 -2.31
CA VAL A 279 10.63 13.55 -2.91
C VAL A 279 11.53 14.43 -3.76
N THR A 280 12.70 14.83 -3.27
CA THR A 280 13.67 15.63 -4.03
C THR A 280 14.25 14.90 -5.25
N MET A 281 14.32 13.57 -5.21
CA MET A 281 14.81 12.72 -6.30
C MET A 281 13.69 12.23 -7.24
N ALA A 282 12.43 12.62 -7.00
CA ALA A 282 11.30 12.11 -7.75
C ALA A 282 11.41 12.45 -9.25
N SER A 283 11.39 11.44 -10.10
CA SER A 283 11.54 11.60 -11.56
C SER A 283 10.28 12.15 -12.24
N SER A 284 9.10 11.99 -11.63
CA SER A 284 7.83 12.44 -12.18
C SER A 284 6.95 13.13 -11.13
N PRO A 285 6.04 14.04 -11.55
CA PRO A 285 5.09 14.67 -10.64
C PRO A 285 4.14 13.69 -9.95
N LYS A 286 3.79 12.57 -10.60
CA LYS A 286 2.92 11.54 -9.99
C LYS A 286 3.60 10.86 -8.82
N VAL A 287 4.87 10.49 -8.98
CA VAL A 287 5.70 9.92 -7.90
C VAL A 287 5.86 10.93 -6.77
N LEU A 288 6.12 12.19 -7.11
CA LEU A 288 6.23 13.30 -6.16
C LEU A 288 4.95 13.46 -5.32
N ILE A 289 3.79 13.52 -5.97
CA ILE A 289 2.48 13.62 -5.33
C ILE A 289 2.24 12.43 -4.39
N CYS A 290 2.55 11.22 -4.83
CA CYS A 290 2.41 10.02 -4.01
C CYS A 290 3.29 10.09 -2.75
N LEU A 291 4.56 10.46 -2.88
CA LEU A 291 5.49 10.57 -1.74
C LEU A 291 5.10 11.69 -0.76
N LEU A 292 4.62 12.84 -1.27
CA LEU A 292 4.14 13.94 -0.43
C LEU A 292 3.00 13.51 0.49
N GLN A 293 2.10 12.64 0.03
CA GLN A 293 1.02 12.11 0.87
C GLN A 293 1.55 11.37 2.10
N TYR A 294 2.71 10.71 2.00
CA TYR A 294 3.33 10.02 3.13
C TYR A 294 4.00 10.99 4.11
N ILE A 295 4.62 12.07 3.62
CA ILE A 295 5.12 13.16 4.49
C ILE A 295 3.95 13.75 5.28
N ILE A 296 2.83 14.05 4.61
CA ILE A 296 1.61 14.57 5.25
C ILE A 296 1.11 13.59 6.31
N ARG A 297 0.99 12.29 5.98
CA ARG A 297 0.54 11.25 6.92
C ARG A 297 1.43 11.11 8.14
N LEU A 298 2.75 11.21 7.98
CA LEU A 298 3.70 11.19 9.10
C LEU A 298 3.61 12.47 9.95
N GLY A 299 3.40 13.62 9.30
CA GLY A 299 3.32 14.92 9.97
C GLY A 299 2.24 14.97 11.06
N TYR A 300 1.09 14.33 10.83
CA TYR A 300 0.01 14.24 11.83
C TYR A 300 -0.06 12.88 12.55
N TYR A 301 0.87 11.96 12.30
CA TYR A 301 0.76 10.59 12.80
C TYR A 301 0.71 10.51 14.33
N PHE A 302 1.59 11.24 15.00
CA PHE A 302 1.74 11.25 16.45
C PHE A 302 0.84 12.25 17.17
N THR A 303 -0.13 12.84 16.46
CA THR A 303 -1.01 13.83 17.06
C THR A 303 -2.25 13.16 17.66
N ILE A 304 -2.69 13.66 18.82
CA ILE A 304 -3.83 13.10 19.55
C ILE A 304 -5.11 13.16 18.71
N ASN A 305 -5.24 14.19 17.85
CA ASN A 305 -6.37 14.43 16.96
C ASN A 305 -6.17 13.88 15.53
N ARG A 306 -5.36 12.82 15.35
CA ARG A 306 -5.04 12.19 14.04
C ARG A 306 -6.26 11.99 13.13
N SER A 307 -7.38 11.51 13.67
CA SER A 307 -8.61 11.26 12.90
C SER A 307 -9.24 12.54 12.36
N ASP A 308 -9.21 13.61 13.15
CA ASP A 308 -9.84 14.89 12.81
C ASP A 308 -9.02 15.58 11.72
N VAL A 309 -7.68 15.55 11.88
CA VAL A 309 -6.74 16.05 10.87
C VAL A 309 -6.91 15.29 9.55
N LYS A 310 -6.96 13.96 9.60
CA LYS A 310 -7.18 13.13 8.39
C LYS A 310 -8.50 13.47 7.70
N THR A 311 -9.56 13.70 8.47
CA THR A 311 -10.88 14.06 7.94
C THR A 311 -10.85 15.44 7.29
N ALA A 312 -10.24 16.42 7.95
CA ALA A 312 -10.13 17.77 7.43
C ALA A 312 -9.27 17.83 6.15
N LEU A 313 -8.17 17.07 6.11
CA LEU A 313 -7.31 16.91 4.94
C LEU A 313 -7.93 16.06 3.82
N ALA A 314 -9.11 15.45 4.00
CA ALA A 314 -9.83 14.82 2.90
C ALA A 314 -10.80 15.79 2.21
N MET A 315 -11.05 16.96 2.80
CA MET A 315 -11.92 17.98 2.25
C MET A 315 -11.27 18.74 1.09
N ASP A 316 -12.10 19.36 0.24
CA ASP A 316 -11.64 20.27 -0.80
C ASP A 316 -11.18 21.60 -0.19
N ILE A 317 -9.86 21.74 -0.02
CA ILE A 317 -9.24 22.94 0.54
C ILE A 317 -9.23 24.12 -0.44
N CYS A 318 -9.73 23.95 -1.67
CA CYS A 318 -9.99 25.08 -2.57
C CYS A 318 -11.17 25.93 -2.11
N GLU A 319 -12.07 25.38 -1.28
CA GLU A 319 -13.16 26.14 -0.69
C GLU A 319 -12.71 26.87 0.59
N PRO A 320 -13.00 28.17 0.74
CA PRO A 320 -12.55 28.97 1.87
C PRO A 320 -12.94 28.40 3.24
N ASP A 321 -14.20 28.02 3.42
CA ASP A 321 -14.71 27.53 4.71
C ASP A 321 -14.04 26.21 5.12
N LYS A 322 -13.82 25.32 4.15
CA LYS A 322 -13.11 24.04 4.36
C LYS A 322 -11.63 24.24 4.68
N LEU A 323 -10.98 25.21 4.03
CA LEU A 323 -9.60 25.59 4.33
C LEU A 323 -9.45 26.11 5.76
N VAL A 324 -10.36 26.99 6.20
CA VAL A 324 -10.37 27.51 7.57
C VAL A 324 -10.51 26.38 8.58
N ALA A 325 -11.50 25.48 8.38
CA ALA A 325 -11.68 24.32 9.25
C ALA A 325 -10.44 23.42 9.28
N CYS A 326 -9.83 23.15 8.12
CA CYS A 326 -8.61 22.35 8.04
C CYS A 326 -7.42 23.00 8.76
N ARG A 327 -7.23 24.31 8.55
CA ARG A 327 -6.19 25.09 9.20
C ARG A 327 -6.34 25.07 10.72
N ASP A 328 -7.54 25.29 11.23
CA ASP A 328 -7.78 25.36 12.67
C ASP A 328 -7.52 24.01 13.36
N VAL A 329 -7.86 22.90 12.72
CA VAL A 329 -7.52 21.54 13.19
C VAL A 329 -6.01 21.28 13.15
N CYS A 330 -5.32 21.77 12.12
CA CYS A 330 -3.86 21.62 12.00
C CYS A 330 -3.10 22.51 12.99
N LEU A 331 -3.61 23.70 13.34
CA LEU A 331 -2.98 24.55 14.36
C LEU A 331 -2.98 23.94 15.76
N ALA A 332 -3.93 23.04 16.04
CA ALA A 332 -4.00 22.32 17.30
C ALA A 332 -2.96 21.18 17.41
N LEU A 333 -2.10 20.97 16.41
CA LEU A 333 -1.07 19.94 16.45
C LEU A 333 0.08 20.33 17.39
N ASN A 334 0.58 19.37 18.16
CA ASN A 334 1.71 19.59 19.06
C ASN A 334 3.00 19.86 18.25
N VAL A 335 3.62 20.99 18.56
CA VAL A 335 4.74 21.64 17.85
C VAL A 335 6.01 20.79 17.69
N SER A 336 6.23 19.80 18.56
CA SER A 336 7.55 19.19 18.78
C SER A 336 8.01 18.23 17.68
N THR A 337 7.09 17.59 16.94
CA THR A 337 7.42 16.71 15.81
C THR A 337 8.04 17.52 14.67
N SER A 338 7.29 18.46 14.10
CA SER A 338 7.61 18.97 12.76
C SER A 338 8.77 19.97 12.69
N TYR A 339 9.15 20.60 13.81
CA TYR A 339 10.22 21.63 13.81
C TYR A 339 11.56 21.11 13.29
N ARG A 340 11.95 19.89 13.70
CA ARG A 340 13.24 19.29 13.32
C ARG A 340 13.44 19.25 11.80
N TRP A 341 12.37 19.02 11.06
CA TRP A 341 12.42 18.85 9.60
C TRP A 341 11.87 20.05 8.84
N ALA A 342 11.39 21.09 9.53
CA ALA A 342 10.79 22.25 8.91
C ALA A 342 11.68 22.90 7.85
N LYS A 343 12.98 23.06 8.14
CA LYS A 343 13.94 23.57 7.16
C LYS A 343 14.00 22.70 5.90
N ALA A 344 14.14 21.39 6.06
CA ALA A 344 14.25 20.46 4.94
C ALA A 344 12.96 20.41 4.12
N ILE A 345 11.81 20.42 4.77
CA ILE A 345 10.49 20.48 4.12
C ILE A 345 10.33 21.78 3.34
N LEU A 346 10.62 22.95 3.93
CA LEU A 346 10.54 24.24 3.24
C LEU A 346 11.46 24.29 2.02
N GLN A 347 12.69 23.78 2.13
CA GLN A 347 13.63 23.70 1.01
C GLN A 347 13.12 22.76 -0.09
N MET A 348 12.61 21.58 0.29
CA MET A 348 12.00 20.61 -0.62
C MET A 348 10.82 21.23 -1.39
N LEU A 349 9.91 21.96 -0.72
CA LEU A 349 8.79 22.63 -1.39
C LEU A 349 9.28 23.60 -2.49
N VAL A 350 10.39 24.31 -2.27
CA VAL A 350 10.99 25.25 -3.23
C VAL A 350 11.72 24.53 -4.37
N LEU A 351 12.41 23.42 -4.11
CA LEU A 351 13.12 22.68 -5.15
C LEU A 351 12.13 22.01 -6.13
N GLU A 352 11.07 21.44 -5.58
CA GLU A 352 10.07 20.68 -6.33
C GLU A 352 9.07 21.57 -7.06
N SER A 353 9.03 22.86 -6.75
CA SER A 353 8.13 23.82 -7.37
C SER A 353 8.45 24.04 -8.87
N SER A 354 9.63 23.67 -9.34
CA SER A 354 9.96 23.66 -10.79
C SER A 354 9.02 22.78 -11.61
N LYS A 355 8.46 21.72 -11.02
CA LYS A 355 7.51 20.80 -11.67
C LYS A 355 6.10 21.41 -11.81
N LEU A 356 5.83 22.55 -11.18
CA LEU A 356 4.54 23.27 -11.29
C LEU A 356 4.34 23.92 -12.66
N LEU A 357 5.40 24.10 -13.46
CA LEU A 357 5.33 24.69 -14.79
C LEU A 357 4.87 23.69 -15.87
N GLN A 358 4.60 22.43 -15.50
CA GLN A 358 3.97 21.42 -16.37
C GLN A 358 2.47 21.69 -16.51
N GLY A 359 1.73 20.86 -17.25
CA GLY A 359 0.30 21.11 -17.54
C GLY A 359 -0.58 21.43 -16.32
N VAL A 360 -1.66 22.18 -16.57
CA VAL A 360 -2.58 22.72 -15.54
C VAL A 360 -3.06 21.68 -14.54
N GLU A 361 -3.38 20.46 -14.99
CA GLU A 361 -3.83 19.36 -14.14
C GLU A 361 -2.75 18.93 -13.13
N VAL A 362 -1.51 18.79 -13.60
CA VAL A 362 -0.35 18.43 -12.77
C VAL A 362 -0.04 19.56 -11.79
N CYS A 363 -0.05 20.81 -12.26
CA CYS A 363 0.15 21.99 -11.42
C CYS A 363 -0.88 22.04 -10.29
N THR A 364 -2.16 21.86 -10.61
CA THR A 364 -3.28 21.87 -9.65
C THR A 364 -3.11 20.76 -8.61
N ALA A 365 -2.86 19.53 -9.04
CA ALA A 365 -2.70 18.40 -8.11
C ALA A 365 -1.47 18.57 -7.22
N LEU A 366 -0.37 19.09 -7.75
CA LEU A 366 0.84 19.32 -6.97
C LEU A 366 0.67 20.49 -5.99
N LEU A 367 0.10 21.62 -6.40
CA LEU A 367 -0.20 22.75 -5.50
C LEU A 367 -1.08 22.32 -4.32
N ASP A 368 -2.12 21.51 -4.58
CA ASP A 368 -2.98 20.97 -3.52
C ASP A 368 -2.17 20.16 -2.49
N GLN A 369 -1.29 19.26 -2.93
CA GLN A 369 -0.46 18.47 -2.01
C GLN A 369 0.60 19.29 -1.28
N LEU A 370 1.23 20.25 -1.95
CA LEU A 370 2.19 21.17 -1.31
C LEU A 370 1.49 22.01 -0.22
N LEU A 371 0.24 22.45 -0.46
CA LEU A 371 -0.54 23.21 0.51
C LEU A 371 -0.90 22.34 1.73
N ARG A 372 -1.36 21.11 1.51
CA ARG A 372 -1.63 20.15 2.60
C ARG A 372 -0.38 19.85 3.42
N CYS A 373 0.76 19.67 2.76
CA CYS A 373 2.06 19.47 3.41
C CYS A 373 2.43 20.68 4.28
N TYR A 374 2.27 21.90 3.77
CA TYR A 374 2.52 23.12 4.51
C TYR A 374 1.59 23.26 5.74
N LEU A 375 0.29 23.01 5.58
CA LEU A 375 -0.71 23.09 6.65
C LEU A 375 -0.40 22.13 7.81
N VAL A 376 0.07 20.91 7.52
CA VAL A 376 0.34 19.91 8.55
C VAL A 376 1.72 20.07 9.16
N CYS A 377 2.75 20.31 8.33
CA CYS A 377 4.14 20.20 8.78
C CYS A 377 4.77 21.55 9.15
N ILE A 378 4.27 22.67 8.64
CA ILE A 378 4.88 24.00 8.86
C ILE A 378 3.98 24.88 9.70
N MET A 379 2.70 24.99 9.33
CA MET A 379 1.74 25.88 9.98
C MET A 379 1.64 25.74 11.50
N PRO A 380 1.72 24.53 12.11
CA PRO A 380 1.61 24.38 13.56
C PRO A 380 2.84 24.90 14.33
N ILE A 381 3.96 25.15 13.64
CA ILE A 381 5.20 25.58 14.29
C ILE A 381 5.13 27.09 14.56
N PRO A 382 5.43 27.55 15.79
CA PRO A 382 5.46 28.97 16.12
C PRO A 382 6.38 29.76 15.19
N LEU A 383 5.90 30.93 14.76
CA LEU A 383 6.61 31.78 13.81
C LEU A 383 8.01 32.17 14.31
N GLN A 384 8.17 32.34 15.63
CA GLN A 384 9.42 32.67 16.29
C GLN A 384 10.47 31.56 16.12
N ALA A 385 10.07 30.30 16.01
CA ALA A 385 10.98 29.20 15.74
C ALA A 385 11.31 29.10 14.23
N LEU A 386 10.36 29.44 13.36
CA LEU A 386 10.53 29.37 11.90
C LEU A 386 11.22 30.59 11.28
N HIS A 387 11.33 31.71 12.00
CA HIS A 387 11.84 32.97 11.47
C HIS A 387 13.18 32.89 10.72
N PRO A 388 14.15 32.00 11.04
CA PRO A 388 15.41 31.94 10.30
C PRO A 388 15.26 31.36 8.88
N HIS A 389 14.16 30.65 8.62
CA HIS A 389 13.95 29.90 7.36
C HIS A 389 12.87 30.54 6.48
N LEU A 390 11.91 31.25 7.08
CA LEU A 390 10.77 31.82 6.36
C LEU A 390 11.12 32.92 5.34
N PRO A 391 12.06 33.85 5.59
CA PRO A 391 12.37 34.89 4.60
C PRO A 391 12.87 34.32 3.27
N GLU A 392 13.78 33.34 3.33
CA GLU A 392 14.29 32.67 2.12
C GLU A 392 13.18 31.88 1.42
N PHE A 393 12.37 31.15 2.19
CA PHE A 393 11.26 30.37 1.65
C PHE A 393 10.23 31.27 0.96
N TYR A 394 9.72 32.31 1.64
CA TYR A 394 8.72 33.21 1.07
C TYR A 394 9.26 33.96 -0.15
N GLY A 395 10.50 34.45 -0.10
CA GLY A 395 11.10 35.12 -1.26
C GLY A 395 11.13 34.24 -2.51
N LYS A 396 11.45 32.95 -2.36
CA LYS A 396 11.51 32.00 -3.48
C LYS A 396 10.15 31.46 -3.88
N PHE A 397 9.36 30.99 -2.92
CA PHE A 397 8.11 30.28 -3.19
C PHE A 397 7.01 31.22 -3.70
N VAL A 398 6.91 32.45 -3.19
CA VAL A 398 5.95 33.45 -3.71
C VAL A 398 6.28 33.81 -5.17
N ALA A 399 7.55 33.91 -5.52
CA ALA A 399 7.96 34.13 -6.91
C ALA A 399 7.50 32.96 -7.82
N VAL A 400 7.62 31.72 -7.33
CA VAL A 400 7.14 30.55 -8.07
C VAL A 400 5.62 30.54 -8.21
N LEU A 401 4.87 30.90 -7.16
CA LEU A 401 3.40 31.02 -7.26
C LEU A 401 2.98 32.04 -8.32
N MET A 402 3.67 33.17 -8.42
CA MET A 402 3.44 34.16 -9.46
C MET A 402 3.80 33.64 -10.86
N GLU A 403 4.92 32.93 -10.99
CA GLU A 403 5.33 32.29 -12.25
C GLU A 403 4.29 31.25 -12.71
N CYS A 404 3.72 30.48 -11.78
CA CYS A 404 2.65 29.52 -12.08
C CYS A 404 1.40 30.20 -12.64
N LEU A 405 1.00 31.34 -12.09
CA LEU A 405 -0.14 32.10 -12.62
C LEU A 405 0.10 32.61 -14.04
N VAL A 406 1.32 33.05 -14.34
CA VAL A 406 1.70 33.53 -15.67
C VAL A 406 1.77 32.37 -16.66
N ALA A 407 2.47 31.29 -16.30
CA ALA A 407 2.67 30.12 -17.16
C ALA A 407 1.36 29.41 -17.52
N HIS A 408 0.38 29.40 -16.61
CA HIS A 408 -0.92 28.76 -16.82
C HIS A 408 -2.03 29.72 -17.19
N GLU A 409 -1.69 30.93 -17.67
CA GLU A 409 -2.66 31.94 -18.15
C GLU A 409 -3.81 32.20 -17.16
N LYS A 410 -3.49 32.22 -15.85
CA LYS A 410 -4.47 32.38 -14.76
C LYS A 410 -5.62 31.36 -14.81
N ALA A 411 -5.35 30.13 -15.23
CA ALA A 411 -6.34 29.04 -15.22
C ALA A 411 -7.09 28.99 -13.87
N PRO A 412 -8.44 28.96 -13.86
CA PRO A 412 -9.23 29.04 -12.63
C PRO A 412 -8.82 28.08 -11.49
N PRO A 413 -8.49 26.78 -11.74
CA PRO A 413 -8.07 25.89 -10.65
C PRO A 413 -6.73 26.28 -10.02
N VAL A 414 -5.77 26.74 -10.83
CA VAL A 414 -4.46 27.21 -10.36
C VAL A 414 -4.62 28.51 -9.57
N LEU A 415 -5.41 29.45 -10.10
CA LEU A 415 -5.71 30.73 -9.44
C LEU A 415 -6.30 30.53 -8.04
N LYS A 416 -7.27 29.61 -7.90
CA LYS A 416 -7.89 29.28 -6.62
C LYS A 416 -6.86 28.80 -5.61
N LEU A 417 -6.01 27.83 -5.97
CA LEU A 417 -5.00 27.27 -5.07
C LEU A 417 -3.91 28.28 -4.70
N VAL A 418 -3.44 29.08 -5.66
CA VAL A 418 -2.49 30.17 -5.37
C VAL A 418 -3.11 31.17 -4.38
N SER A 419 -4.38 31.55 -4.57
CA SER A 419 -5.11 32.37 -3.60
C SER A 419 -5.16 31.73 -2.21
N ARG A 420 -5.40 30.41 -2.11
CA ARG A 420 -5.40 29.69 -0.82
C ARG A 420 -4.02 29.74 -0.14
N PHE A 421 -2.92 29.60 -0.87
CA PHE A 421 -1.57 29.75 -0.31
C PHE A 421 -1.35 31.14 0.29
N ILE A 422 -1.73 32.19 -0.44
CA ILE A 422 -1.59 33.58 0.02
C ILE A 422 -2.42 33.83 1.29
N GLU A 423 -3.63 33.28 1.39
CA GLU A 423 -4.46 33.35 2.59
C GLU A 423 -3.80 32.66 3.79
N VAL A 424 -3.22 31.47 3.60
CA VAL A 424 -2.52 30.73 4.66
C VAL A 424 -1.27 31.48 5.13
N PHE A 425 -0.46 32.00 4.20
CA PHE A 425 0.74 32.76 4.55
C PHE A 425 0.38 34.06 5.29
N SER A 426 -0.65 34.76 4.83
CA SER A 426 -1.16 35.98 5.50
C SER A 426 -1.61 35.65 6.92
N PHE A 427 -2.39 34.58 7.10
CA PHE A 427 -2.83 34.13 8.41
C PHE A 427 -1.66 33.78 9.35
N GLN A 428 -0.60 33.10 8.86
CA GLN A 428 0.56 32.76 9.67
C GLN A 428 1.31 34.00 10.16
N LEU A 429 1.48 35.00 9.30
CA LEU A 429 2.13 36.26 9.64
C LEU A 429 1.28 37.10 10.61
N GLU A 430 -0.05 37.04 10.51
CA GLU A 430 -0.97 37.80 11.38
C GLU A 430 -1.10 37.19 12.78
N ASN A 431 -1.10 35.87 12.90
CA ASN A 431 -1.23 35.20 14.19
C ASN A 431 0.12 34.93 14.89
N GLY A 432 1.25 35.21 14.22
CA GLY A 432 2.58 35.19 14.82
C GLY A 432 2.99 36.48 15.52
N ILE A 433 2.09 37.46 15.64
CA ILE A 433 2.36 38.77 16.24
C ILE A 433 2.42 38.64 17.78
N THR A 434 3.60 38.33 18.28
CA THR A 434 4.05 38.76 19.61
C THR A 434 5.05 39.92 19.43
N GLU A 435 5.22 40.76 20.45
CA GLU A 435 5.86 42.10 20.48
C GLU A 435 7.25 42.28 19.82
N THR A 436 7.85 41.24 19.24
CA THR A 436 9.12 41.27 18.51
C THR A 436 9.06 40.45 17.23
N MET A 437 8.29 40.90 16.23
CA MET A 437 8.44 40.43 14.85
C MET A 437 9.77 40.94 14.28
N PRO A 438 10.67 40.09 13.76
CA PRO A 438 11.83 40.55 13.01
C PRO A 438 11.39 41.42 11.83
N ALA A 439 11.98 42.61 11.65
CA ALA A 439 11.58 43.60 10.63
C ALA A 439 11.51 43.02 9.19
N GLN A 440 12.28 41.97 8.91
CA GLN A 440 12.27 41.26 7.63
C GLN A 440 10.94 40.53 7.35
N LEU A 441 10.19 40.12 8.37
CA LEU A 441 8.90 39.43 8.20
C LEU A 441 7.72 40.39 7.96
N SER A 442 7.82 41.65 8.42
CA SER A 442 6.79 42.66 8.13
C SER A 442 6.73 43.04 6.64
N GLU A 443 7.86 43.03 5.94
CA GLU A 443 7.94 43.32 4.50
C GLU A 443 7.17 42.28 3.66
N PHE A 444 7.11 41.03 4.12
CA PHE A 444 6.35 39.98 3.44
C PHE A 444 4.84 40.17 3.53
N LYS A 445 4.32 40.82 4.59
CA LYS A 445 2.89 41.14 4.69
C LYS A 445 2.48 42.10 3.56
N GLU A 446 3.30 43.11 3.30
CA GLU A 446 3.09 44.05 2.21
C GLU A 446 3.24 43.36 0.84
N ALA A 447 4.27 42.54 0.66
CA ALA A 447 4.48 41.78 -0.58
C ALA A 447 3.32 40.82 -0.92
N LEU A 448 2.78 40.10 0.07
CA LEU A 448 1.62 39.21 -0.12
C LEU A 448 0.35 39.99 -0.48
N SER A 449 0.16 41.20 0.08
CA SER A 449 -0.97 42.06 -0.28
C SER A 449 -0.92 42.51 -1.75
N ILE A 450 0.28 42.79 -2.28
CA ILE A 450 0.51 43.13 -3.68
C ILE A 450 0.19 41.94 -4.59
N VAL A 451 0.60 40.73 -4.19
CA VAL A 451 0.28 39.49 -4.92
C VAL A 451 -1.23 39.23 -4.93
N HIS A 452 -1.89 39.40 -3.79
CA HIS A 452 -3.34 39.26 -3.69
C HIS A 452 -4.07 40.23 -4.63
N HIS A 453 -3.62 41.49 -4.70
CA HIS A 453 -4.20 42.47 -5.62
C HIS A 453 -4.09 42.03 -7.09
N LYS A 454 -2.92 41.54 -7.51
CA LYS A 454 -2.68 41.02 -8.87
C LYS A 454 -3.47 39.75 -9.22
N ILE A 455 -3.90 38.98 -8.22
CA ILE A 455 -4.78 37.82 -8.38
C ILE A 455 -6.22 38.27 -8.62
N CYS A 456 -6.64 39.38 -8.01
CA CYS A 456 -7.98 39.95 -8.17
C CYS A 456 -8.15 40.78 -9.45
N GLU A 457 -7.06 41.30 -10.01
CA GLU A 457 -6.98 41.87 -11.38
C GLU A 457 -7.05 40.78 -12.47
#